data_AF-A0A1M3CLQ7-F1
#
_entry.id   AF-A0A1M3CLQ7-F1
#
_cell.length_a   1.000
_cell.length_b   1.000
_cell.length_c   1.000
_cell.angle_alpha   90.00
_cell.angle_beta   90.00
_cell.angle_gamma   90.00
#
_symmetry.space_group_name_H-M   'P 1'
#
loop_
_entity.id
_entity.type
_entity.pdbx_description
1 polymer ?
#
loop_
_entity_poly.entity_id
_entity_poly.type
_entity_poly.pdbx_seq_one_letter_code
_entity_poly.pdbx_strand_id
1 'polypeptide(L)' 'MRKLIAFDDETMAALTRLGRDRMATIQDLADEAFADLLKKHGVPIDLKDALRKSAGVRRKKS' A
#
# COMPACT_ATOMS: atom_id res chain seq x y z
N MET A 1 10.90 -12.96 -8.56
CA MET A 1 11.67 -13.12 -7.30
C MET A 1 10.69 -13.13 -6.14
N ARG A 2 10.74 -14.13 -5.26
CA ARG A 2 9.83 -14.21 -4.09
C ARG A 2 10.42 -13.39 -2.94
N LYS A 3 9.68 -12.39 -2.45
CA LYS A 3 10.01 -11.67 -1.22
C LYS A 3 9.14 -12.25 -0.10
N LEU A 4 9.75 -12.52 1.06
CA LEU A 4 9.05 -13.04 2.25
C LEU A 4 9.09 -11.97 3.33
N ILE A 5 7.93 -11.72 3.95
CA ILE A 5 7.79 -10.84 5.10
C ILE A 5 7.30 -11.71 6.25
N ALA A 6 8.07 -11.75 7.34
CA ALA A 6 7.68 -12.46 8.54
C ALA A 6 6.79 -11.56 9.40
N PHE A 7 5.74 -12.14 9.96
CA PHE A 7 4.91 -11.54 11.00
C PHE A 7 5.05 -12.39 12.26
N ASP A 8 5.02 -11.75 13.42
CA ASP A 8 4.80 -12.45 14.67
C ASP A 8 3.34 -12.94 14.77
N ASP A 9 3.10 -13.91 15.65
CA ASP A 9 1.80 -14.57 15.77
C ASP A 9 0.69 -13.60 16.22
N GLU A 10 1.02 -12.61 17.06
CA GLU A 10 0.06 -11.61 17.55
C GLU A 10 -0.39 -10.68 16.42
N THR A 11 0.57 -10.14 15.65
CA THR A 11 0.29 -9.30 14.49
C THR A 11 -0.52 -10.07 13.44
N MET A 12 -0.19 -11.35 13.18
CA MET A 12 -0.94 -12.16 12.22
C MET A 12 -2.38 -12.43 12.69
N ALA A 13 -2.59 -12.68 13.98
CA ALA A 13 -3.92 -12.85 14.55
C ALA A 13 -4.75 -11.56 14.43
N ALA A 14 -4.15 -10.41 14.72
CA ALA A 14 -4.78 -9.10 14.58
C ALA A 14 -5.16 -8.80 13.12
N LEU A 15 -4.26 -9.05 12.17
CA LEU A 15 -4.52 -8.87 10.73
C LEU A 15 -5.64 -9.79 10.23
N THR A 16 -5.66 -11.04 10.68
CA THR A 16 -6.70 -12.01 10.33
C THR A 16 -8.07 -11.57 10.85
N ARG A 17 -8.13 -11.06 12.09
CA ARG A 17 -9.37 -10.51 12.65
C ARG A 17 -9.84 -9.28 11.89
N LEU A 18 -8.93 -8.34 11.61
CA LEU A 18 -9.23 -7.13 10.85
C LEU A 18 -9.76 -7.45 9.45
N GLY A 19 -9.20 -8.47 8.79
CA GLY A 19 -9.69 -8.94 7.49
C GLY A 19 -11.12 -9.47 7.58
N ARG A 20 -11.44 -10.29 8.59
CA ARG A 20 -12.81 -10.77 8.82
C ARG A 20 -13.79 -9.63 9.06
N ASP A 21 -13.43 -8.69 9.92
CA ASP A 21 -14.29 -7.56 10.29
C ASP A 21 -14.58 -6.64 9.09
N ARG A 22 -13.63 -6.53 8.15
CA ARG A 22 -13.77 -5.72 6.92
C ARG A 22 -14.22 -6.51 5.69
N MET A 23 -14.46 -7.82 5.82
CA MET A 23 -14.71 -8.73 4.69
C MET A 23 -13.62 -8.65 3.60
N ALA A 24 -12.36 -8.47 4.01
CA ALA A 24 -11.20 -8.30 3.14
C ALA A 24 -10.16 -9.40 3.40
N THR A 25 -9.36 -9.73 2.39
CA THR A 25 -8.22 -10.64 2.57
C THR A 25 -7.02 -9.91 3.18
N ILE A 26 -6.08 -10.65 3.76
CA ILE A 26 -4.80 -10.07 4.23
C ILE A 26 -4.05 -9.38 3.08
N GLN A 27 -4.20 -9.87 1.84
CA GLN A 27 -3.59 -9.26 0.67
C GLN A 27 -4.21 -7.89 0.37
N ASP A 28 -5.54 -7.76 0.43
CA ASP A 28 -6.22 -6.47 0.19
C ASP A 28 -5.80 -5.42 1.24
N LEU A 29 -5.71 -5.84 2.50
CA LEU A 29 -5.23 -4.98 3.59
C LEU A 29 -3.77 -4.56 3.38
N ALA A 30 -2.93 -5.47 2.90
CA ALA A 30 -1.53 -5.18 2.59
C ALA A 30 -1.40 -4.21 1.43
N ASP A 31 -2.17 -4.40 0.36
CA ASP A 31 -2.15 -3.53 -0.81
C ASP A 31 -2.63 -2.11 -0.46
N GLU A 32 -3.69 -1.98 0.36
CA GLU A 32 -4.15 -0.69 0.88
C GLU A 32 -3.07 -0.01 1.75
N ALA A 33 -2.50 -0.74 2.71
CA ALA A 33 -1.49 -0.21 3.61
C ALA A 33 -0.20 0.22 2.86
N PHE A 34 0.25 -0.57 1.89
CA PHE A 34 1.41 -0.24 1.07
C PHE A 34 1.12 0.95 0.16
N ALA A 35 -0.06 1.02 -0.47
CA ALA A 35 -0.43 2.16 -1.29
C ALA A 35 -0.43 3.46 -0.47
N ASP A 36 -1.02 3.45 0.72
CA ASP A 36 -1.05 4.61 1.61
C ASP A 36 0.35 4.99 2.10
N LEU A 37 1.19 4.02 2.45
CA LEU A 37 2.58 4.25 2.85
C LEU A 37 3.40 4.90 1.72
N LEU A 38 3.37 4.29 0.54
CA LEU A 38 4.11 4.77 -0.64
C LEU A 38 3.64 6.17 -1.06
N LYS A 39 2.33 6.43 -1.02
CA LYS A 39 1.76 7.75 -1.30
C LYS A 39 2.23 8.81 -0.30
N LYS A 40 2.29 8.50 1.00
CA LYS A 40 2.82 9.42 2.04
C LYS A 40 4.28 9.80 1.80
N HIS A 41 5.08 8.86 1.28
CA HIS A 41 6.49 9.08 0.98
C HIS A 41 6.75 9.56 -0.47
N GLY A 42 5.70 9.87 -1.24
CA GLY A 42 5.81 10.38 -2.60
C GLY A 42 6.36 9.35 -3.61
N VAL A 43 6.27 8.06 -3.29
CA VAL A 43 6.58 6.97 -4.22
C VAL A 43 5.35 6.75 -5.10
N PRO A 44 5.49 6.73 -6.44
CA PRO A 44 4.36 6.46 -7.31
C PRO A 44 3.85 5.03 -7.12
N ILE A 45 2.57 4.89 -6.82
CA ILE A 45 1.91 3.60 -6.55
C ILE A 45 1.28 2.97 -7.80
N ASP A 46 1.15 3.74 -8.87
CA ASP A 46 0.57 3.33 -10.14
C ASP A 46 1.44 3.83 -11.31
N LEU A 47 1.44 3.11 -12.43
CA LEU A 47 2.13 3.48 -13.67
C LEU A 47 1.74 4.89 -14.11
N LYS A 48 0.47 5.26 -13.92
CA LYS A 48 -0.06 6.60 -14.23
C LYS A 48 0.59 7.69 -13.37
N ASP A 49 0.82 7.42 -12.09
CA ASP A 49 1.46 8.37 -11.18
C ASP A 49 2.97 8.43 -11.41
N ALA A 50 3.59 7.31 -11.80
CA ALA A 50 4.98 7.27 -12.21
C ALA A 50 5.21 8.11 -13.47
N LEU A 51 4.33 7.97 -14.46
CA LEU A 51 4.32 8.76 -15.69
C LEU A 51 4.08 10.25 -15.42
N ARG A 52 3.18 10.61 -14.51
CA ARG A 52 2.98 12.03 -14.12
C ARG A 52 4.19 12.63 -13.43
N LYS A 53 4.88 11.85 -12.59
CA LYS A 53 6.10 12.28 -11.90
C LYS A 53 7.27 12.43 -12.87
N SER A 54 7.42 11.51 -13.84
CA SER A 54 8.45 11.60 -14.89
C SER A 54 8.16 12.72 -15.90
N ALA A 55 6.89 12.98 -16.20
CA ALA A 55 6.46 14.06 -17.09
C ALA A 55 6.58 15.47 -16.45
N GLY A 56 7.05 15.59 -15.21
CA GLY A 56 7.33 16.89 -14.59
C GLY A 56 6.09 17.75 -14.32
N VAL A 57 4.88 17.18 -14.36
CA VAL A 57 3.63 17.90 -14.08
C VAL A 57 3.56 18.17 -12.57
N ARG A 58 4.31 19.18 -12.11
CA ARG A 58 4.11 19.77 -10.78
C ARG A 58 2.69 20.32 -10.78
N ARG A 59 1.81 19.71 -9.98
CA ARG A 59 0.53 20.29 -9.62
C ARG A 59 0.82 21.69 -9.04
N LYS A 60 0.63 22.74 -9.85
CA LYS A 60 0.57 24.12 -9.36
C LYS A 60 -0.57 24.15 -8.35
N LYS A 61 -0.23 24.28 -7.06
CA LYS A 61 -1.19 24.72 -6.06
C LYS A 61 -1.48 26.19 -6.37
N SER A 62 -2.71 26.48 -6.79
CA SER A 62 -3.33 27.80 -6.59
C SER A 62 -3.79 27.91 -5.15
#